data_AF-A0A2L0N3U5-F1
#
_entry.id   AF-A0A2L0N3U5-F1
#
_cell.length_a   1.000
_cell.length_b   1.000
_cell.length_c   1.000
_cell.angle_alpha   90.00
_cell.angle_beta   90.00
_cell.angle_gamma   90.00
#
_symmetry.space_group_name_H-M   'P 1'
#
loop_
_entity.id
_entity.type
_entity.pdbx_description
1 polymer ?
#
loop_
_entity_poly.entity_id
_entity_poly.type
_entity_poly.pdbx_seq_one_letter_code
_entity_poly.pdbx_strand_id
1 'polypeptide(L)'
;MLTLHRAALVLPDPADPTAPPLSDGAVLVRDGRIAALGPYRALAAAHPGARLRDWGDALLTAGLRNPYGHWLLECAYHPDPREGVGDEPVFGGLAGTTDEARCGASARRGLQRMLGFGVTAVAGPFERASVRTAVARSGLAALPGSVGDEGPLDPLAVLPLGAAAHGRLTDDGPADFAVFALTAGQGAAAAGGDALRPGGCLATVLAGRLVYRRR
;
A
#
# COMPACT_ATOMS: atom_id res chain seq x y z
N MET A 1 -19.85 1.56 -9.11
CA MET A 1 -20.46 1.37 -7.76
C MET A 1 -19.81 2.36 -6.81
N LEU A 2 -20.59 3.09 -6.01
CA LEU A 2 -20.08 4.07 -5.05
C LEU A 2 -19.76 3.37 -3.72
N THR A 3 -18.53 3.50 -3.21
CA THR A 3 -18.10 2.88 -1.95
C THR A 3 -17.57 3.95 -1.00
N LEU A 4 -17.99 3.94 0.26
CA LEU A 4 -17.52 4.85 1.29
C LEU A 4 -16.63 4.09 2.26
N HIS A 5 -15.34 4.44 2.32
CA HIS A 5 -14.38 3.86 3.26
C HIS A 5 -14.24 4.78 4.46
N ARG A 6 -14.72 4.36 5.63
CA ARG A 6 -14.66 5.12 6.88
C ARG A 6 -13.55 4.57 7.77
N ALA A 7 -12.80 5.48 8.40
CA ALA A 7 -11.75 5.15 9.36
C ALA A 7 -11.75 6.18 10.50
N ALA A 8 -11.26 5.79 11.68
CA ALA A 8 -11.12 6.72 12.80
C ALA A 8 -10.21 7.91 12.46
N LEU A 9 -9.20 7.69 11.62
CA LEU A 9 -8.32 8.74 11.11
C LEU A 9 -8.10 8.57 9.60
N VAL A 10 -8.36 9.60 8.82
CA VAL A 10 -7.88 9.70 7.43
C VAL A 10 -6.78 10.75 7.37
N LEU A 11 -5.63 10.37 6.82
CA LEU A 11 -4.49 11.27 6.61
C LEU A 11 -4.33 11.50 5.10
N PRO A 12 -4.83 12.62 4.56
CA PRO A 12 -4.81 12.86 3.12
C PRO A 12 -3.40 13.00 2.58
N ASP A 13 -2.53 13.72 3.30
CA ASP A 13 -1.13 13.93 2.91
C ASP A 13 -0.20 13.58 4.08
N PRO A 14 0.32 12.35 4.13
CA PRO A 14 1.22 11.93 5.19
C PRO A 14 2.61 12.57 5.14
N ALA A 15 3.00 13.10 3.98
CA ALA A 15 4.30 13.72 3.78
C ALA A 15 4.30 15.20 4.23
N ASP A 16 3.13 15.83 4.29
CA ASP A 16 2.95 17.18 4.81
C ASP A 16 2.54 17.14 6.30
N PRO A 17 3.44 17.46 7.25
CA PRO A 17 3.11 17.45 8.67
C PRO A 17 2.11 18.56 9.06
N THR A 18 1.88 19.53 8.19
CA THR A 18 0.92 20.62 8.39
C THR A 18 -0.46 20.30 7.84
N ALA A 19 -0.58 19.25 7.01
CA ALA A 19 -1.87 18.81 6.47
C ALA A 19 -2.75 18.25 7.60
N PRO A 20 -3.96 18.80 7.81
CA PRO A 20 -4.80 18.39 8.92
C PRO A 20 -5.36 16.98 8.68
N PRO A 21 -5.26 16.07 9.67
CA PRO A 21 -5.93 14.79 9.58
C PRO A 21 -7.45 14.96 9.72
N LEU A 22 -8.21 14.05 9.12
CA LEU A 22 -9.67 13.99 9.27
C LEU A 22 -10.01 12.95 10.35
N SER A 23 -10.43 13.43 11.52
CA SER A 23 -11.01 12.58 12.57
C SER A 23 -12.38 12.07 12.15
N ASP A 24 -12.66 10.78 12.35
CA ASP A 24 -13.84 10.10 11.81
C ASP A 24 -14.04 10.43 10.33
N GLY A 25 -12.95 10.32 9.57
CA GLY A 25 -12.89 10.66 8.16
C GLY A 25 -13.38 9.53 7.26
N ALA A 26 -13.70 9.88 6.02
CA ALA A 26 -14.02 8.90 4.99
C ALA A 26 -13.51 9.30 3.60
N VAL A 27 -13.30 8.27 2.79
CA VAL A 27 -12.93 8.34 1.37
C VAL A 27 -14.06 7.76 0.55
N LEU A 28 -14.70 8.59 -0.27
CA LEU A 28 -15.72 8.16 -1.22
C LEU A 28 -15.04 7.76 -2.53
N VAL A 29 -15.31 6.55 -3.01
CA VAL A 29 -14.69 6.00 -4.21
C VAL A 29 -15.75 5.73 -5.27
N ARG A 30 -15.49 6.22 -6.48
CA ARG A 30 -16.30 5.99 -7.67
C ARG A 30 -15.38 5.68 -8.85
N ASP A 31 -15.64 4.55 -9.52
CA ASP A 31 -15.01 4.19 -10.80
C ASP A 31 -13.46 4.28 -10.77
N GLY A 32 -12.89 3.84 -9.63
CA GLY A 32 -11.45 3.80 -9.39
C GLY A 32 -10.80 5.12 -8.97
N ARG A 33 -11.61 6.15 -8.75
CA ARG A 33 -11.18 7.49 -8.31
C ARG A 33 -11.81 7.88 -6.99
N ILE A 34 -11.13 8.79 -6.29
CA ILE A 34 -11.63 9.42 -5.08
C ILE A 34 -12.63 10.49 -5.51
N ALA A 35 -13.91 10.26 -5.25
CA ALA A 35 -14.96 11.21 -5.57
C ALA A 35 -15.07 12.35 -4.55
N ALA A 36 -14.73 12.07 -3.29
CA ALA A 36 -14.70 13.05 -2.21
C ALA A 36 -13.91 12.53 -1.00
N LEU A 37 -13.23 13.44 -0.29
CA LEU A 37 -12.63 13.23 1.02
C LEU A 37 -13.28 14.15 2.05
N GLY A 38 -13.51 13.66 3.27
CA GLY A 38 -14.06 14.52 4.31
C GLY A 38 -14.57 13.78 5.54
N PRO A 39 -15.28 14.48 6.44
CA PRO A 39 -15.90 13.87 7.61
C PRO A 39 -16.93 12.80 7.19
N TYR A 40 -16.88 11.63 7.81
CA TYR A 40 -17.75 10.50 7.50
C TYR A 40 -19.23 10.89 7.47
N ARG A 41 -19.71 11.56 8.53
CA ARG A 41 -21.12 11.95 8.66
C ARG A 41 -21.63 12.81 7.50
N ALA A 42 -20.78 13.69 6.96
CA ALA A 42 -21.16 14.57 5.86
C ALA A 42 -21.27 13.78 4.55
N LEU A 43 -20.28 12.93 4.27
CA LEU A 43 -20.27 12.09 3.07
C LEU A 43 -21.38 11.02 3.11
N ALA A 44 -21.65 10.43 4.27
CA ALA A 44 -22.74 9.47 4.44
C ALA A 44 -24.12 10.09 4.20
N ALA A 45 -24.35 11.31 4.70
CA ALA A 45 -25.59 12.05 4.47
C ALA A 45 -25.78 12.46 3.01
N ALA A 46 -24.70 12.88 2.33
CA ALA A 46 -24.74 13.24 0.91
C ALA A 46 -24.89 12.01 -0.02
N HIS A 47 -24.45 10.82 0.44
CA HIS A 47 -24.43 9.60 -0.36
C HIS A 47 -25.02 8.40 0.39
N PRO A 48 -26.32 8.41 0.75
CA PRO A 48 -26.94 7.36 1.58
C PRO A 48 -26.95 5.98 0.93
N GLY A 49 -26.83 5.90 -0.40
CA GLY A 49 -26.73 4.64 -1.15
C GLY A 49 -25.30 4.11 -1.34
N ALA A 50 -24.28 4.80 -0.83
CA ALA A 50 -22.90 4.33 -0.95
C ALA A 50 -22.68 3.07 -0.10
N ARG A 51 -22.00 2.08 -0.66
CA ARG A 51 -21.64 0.87 0.09
C ARG A 51 -20.62 1.22 1.16
N LEU A 52 -21.01 1.20 2.43
CA LEU A 52 -20.12 1.48 3.55
C LEU A 52 -19.10 0.33 3.75
N ARG A 53 -17.85 0.70 3.95
CA ARG A 53 -16.77 -0.13 4.50
C ARG A 53 -16.21 0.60 5.71
N ASP A 54 -16.62 0.16 6.89
CA ASP A 54 -16.11 0.68 8.15
C ASP A 54 -14.87 -0.11 8.58
N TRP A 55 -13.76 0.59 8.80
CA TRP A 55 -12.50 0.01 9.27
C TRP A 55 -12.25 0.22 10.77
N GLY A 56 -13.21 0.82 11.50
CA GLY A 56 -13.12 1.05 12.93
C GLY A 56 -11.96 1.97 13.31
N ASP A 57 -11.23 1.60 14.37
CA ASP A 57 -10.07 2.31 14.90
C ASP A 57 -8.81 2.11 14.03
N ALA A 58 -8.92 2.59 12.80
CA ALA A 58 -7.89 2.47 11.78
C ALA A 58 -7.44 3.83 11.24
N LEU A 59 -6.24 3.83 10.68
CA LEU A 59 -5.69 4.89 9.85
C LEU A 59 -5.94 4.54 8.38
N LEU A 60 -6.43 5.49 7.59
CA LEU A 60 -6.46 5.42 6.14
C LEU A 60 -5.58 6.53 5.55
N THR A 61 -4.70 6.16 4.63
CA THR A 61 -3.72 7.04 3.99
C THR A 61 -3.53 6.63 2.53
N ALA A 62 -2.89 7.46 1.71
CA ALA A 62 -2.30 7.02 0.44
C ALA A 62 -1.50 5.73 0.66
N GLY A 63 -1.52 4.83 -0.33
CA GLY A 63 -0.78 3.58 -0.26
C GLY A 63 0.73 3.81 -0.22
N LEU A 64 1.51 2.78 0.06
CA LEU A 64 2.95 2.93 0.23
C LEU A 64 3.73 2.67 -1.06
N ARG A 65 4.90 3.30 -1.18
CA ARG A 65 5.97 2.95 -2.10
C ARG A 65 6.94 2.02 -1.39
N ASN A 66 7.25 0.88 -2.00
CA ASN A 66 8.44 0.12 -1.62
C ASN A 66 9.63 0.55 -2.51
N PRO A 67 10.66 1.26 -1.97
CA PRO A 67 11.80 1.71 -2.76
C PRO A 67 12.78 0.58 -3.11
N TYR A 68 12.68 -0.57 -2.45
CA TYR A 68 13.56 -1.72 -2.63
C TYR A 68 13.02 -2.71 -3.67
N GLY A 69 12.12 -2.25 -4.56
CA GLY A 69 11.40 -3.10 -5.50
C GLY A 69 12.34 -3.84 -6.45
N HIS A 70 13.40 -3.20 -6.96
CA HIS A 70 14.44 -3.87 -7.74
C HIS A 70 15.03 -5.05 -6.97
N TRP A 71 15.61 -4.80 -5.78
CA TRP A 71 16.24 -5.83 -4.97
C TRP A 71 15.28 -6.98 -4.62
N LEU A 72 14.07 -6.63 -4.18
CA LEU A 72 13.07 -7.60 -3.75
C LEU A 72 12.47 -8.44 -4.90
N LEU A 73 12.45 -7.95 -6.14
CA LEU A 73 11.81 -8.64 -7.26
C LEU A 73 12.80 -9.25 -8.25
N GLU A 74 14.02 -8.74 -8.33
CA GLU A 74 15.08 -9.21 -9.25
C GLU A 74 16.12 -10.10 -8.56
N CYS A 75 16.41 -9.85 -7.27
CA CYS A 75 17.51 -10.51 -6.55
C CYS A 75 17.04 -11.50 -5.48
N ALA A 76 15.88 -11.24 -4.87
CA ALA A 76 15.29 -12.13 -3.86
C ALA A 76 14.35 -13.18 -4.47
N TYR A 77 14.44 -14.41 -3.95
CA TYR A 77 13.47 -15.47 -4.27
C TYR A 77 12.33 -15.46 -3.25
N HIS A 78 11.09 -15.32 -3.74
CA HIS A 78 9.88 -15.49 -2.94
C HIS A 78 9.41 -16.93 -3.11
N PRO A 79 9.58 -17.81 -2.10
CA PRO A 79 9.24 -19.22 -2.21
C PRO A 79 7.73 -19.46 -2.38
N ASP A 80 7.35 -20.51 -3.12
CA ASP A 80 6.00 -21.06 -3.06
C ASP A 80 5.80 -21.73 -1.70
N PRO A 81 4.66 -21.51 -1.01
CA PRO A 81 4.38 -22.19 0.27
C PRO A 81 4.48 -23.71 0.20
N ARG A 82 4.29 -24.31 -0.98
CA ARG A 82 4.41 -25.77 -1.20
C ARG A 82 5.86 -26.29 -1.14
N GLU A 83 6.85 -25.42 -1.28
CA GLU A 83 8.27 -25.80 -1.26
C GLU A 83 8.80 -26.04 0.17
N GLY A 84 8.09 -25.58 1.21
CA GLY A 84 8.51 -25.77 2.61
C GLY A 84 9.76 -24.97 3.03
N VAL A 85 10.19 -24.01 2.22
CA VAL A 85 11.39 -23.17 2.46
C VAL A 85 11.12 -22.02 3.45
N GLY A 86 9.85 -21.80 3.82
CA GLY A 86 9.41 -20.70 4.68
C GLY A 86 8.76 -19.55 3.90
N ASP A 87 8.35 -18.51 4.62
CA ASP A 87 7.63 -17.36 4.03
C ASP A 87 8.53 -16.14 3.77
N GLU A 88 9.74 -16.12 4.32
CA GLU A 88 10.66 -15.02 4.11
C GLU A 88 11.28 -15.03 2.70
N PRO A 89 11.58 -13.86 2.11
CA PRO A 89 12.38 -13.79 0.90
C PRO A 89 13.75 -14.41 1.10
N VAL A 90 14.16 -15.31 0.20
CA VAL A 90 15.50 -15.88 0.17
C VAL A 90 16.39 -14.98 -0.67
N PHE A 91 17.19 -14.14 0.00
CA PHE A 91 18.13 -13.23 -0.65
C PHE A 91 19.20 -13.99 -1.44
N GLY A 92 19.51 -13.51 -2.64
CA GLY A 92 20.40 -14.21 -3.58
C GLY A 92 19.81 -15.51 -4.14
N GLY A 93 18.58 -15.89 -3.79
CA GLY A 93 17.92 -17.10 -4.27
C GLY A 93 17.61 -17.11 -5.78
N LEU A 94 17.77 -15.96 -6.45
CA LEU A 94 17.70 -15.81 -7.91
C LEU A 94 19.07 -15.46 -8.54
N ALA A 95 20.15 -15.39 -7.75
CA ALA A 95 21.46 -15.05 -8.29
C ALA A 95 21.90 -16.05 -9.36
N GLY A 96 22.32 -15.54 -10.52
CA GLY A 96 22.76 -16.36 -11.65
C GLY A 96 21.67 -17.18 -12.35
N THR A 97 20.40 -17.10 -11.93
CA THR A 97 19.33 -17.85 -12.60
C THR A 97 18.93 -17.20 -13.93
N THR A 98 18.75 -18.03 -14.96
CA THR A 98 18.25 -17.64 -16.29
C THR A 98 16.81 -18.11 -16.54
N ASP A 99 16.18 -18.75 -15.55
CA ASP A 99 14.81 -19.25 -15.62
C ASP A 99 13.80 -18.11 -15.42
N GLU A 100 13.36 -17.52 -16.52
CA GLU A 100 12.34 -16.45 -16.53
C GLU A 100 10.99 -16.89 -15.94
N ALA A 101 10.63 -18.17 -16.03
CA ALA A 101 9.38 -18.65 -15.44
C ALA A 101 9.46 -18.63 -13.92
N ARG A 102 10.59 -19.08 -13.35
CA ARG A 102 10.89 -19.01 -11.92
C ARG A 102 10.99 -17.57 -11.43
N CYS A 103 11.70 -16.70 -12.14
CA CYS A 103 11.79 -15.27 -11.80
C CYS A 103 10.41 -14.60 -11.79
N GLY A 104 9.61 -14.82 -12.83
CA GLY A 104 8.26 -14.27 -12.90
C GLY A 104 7.33 -14.81 -11.81
N ALA A 105 7.43 -16.10 -11.46
CA ALA A 105 6.65 -16.68 -10.36
C ALA A 105 7.05 -16.09 -9.00
N SER A 106 8.36 -15.95 -8.76
CA SER A 106 8.91 -15.26 -7.58
C SER A 106 8.38 -13.83 -7.48
N ALA A 107 8.53 -13.03 -8.54
CA ALA A 107 8.09 -11.64 -8.54
C ALA A 107 6.59 -11.47 -8.28
N ARG A 108 5.74 -12.32 -8.87
CA ARG A 108 4.29 -12.29 -8.59
C ARG A 108 3.98 -12.55 -7.11
N ARG A 109 4.67 -13.50 -6.48
CA ARG A 109 4.51 -13.78 -5.04
C ARG A 109 5.00 -12.62 -4.19
N GLY A 110 6.15 -12.04 -4.53
CA GLY A 110 6.68 -10.84 -3.86
C GLY A 110 5.70 -9.67 -3.92
N LEU A 111 5.17 -9.36 -5.10
CA LEU A 111 4.16 -8.30 -5.29
C LEU A 111 2.89 -8.58 -4.47
N GLN A 112 2.39 -9.82 -4.44
CA GLN A 112 1.24 -10.20 -3.62
C GLN A 112 1.50 -10.02 -2.12
N ARG A 113 2.71 -10.37 -1.65
CA ARG A 113 3.11 -10.16 -0.25
C ARG A 113 3.18 -8.67 0.11
N MET A 114 3.71 -7.84 -0.79
CA MET A 114 3.80 -6.38 -0.62
C MET A 114 2.41 -5.72 -0.43
N LEU A 115 1.35 -6.26 -1.05
CA LEU A 115 -0.02 -5.79 -0.80
C LEU A 115 -0.41 -5.93 0.68
N GLY A 116 0.14 -6.93 1.39
CA GLY A 116 -0.06 -7.12 2.82
C GLY A 116 0.63 -6.09 3.71
N PHE A 117 1.44 -5.20 3.12
CA PHE A 117 2.11 -4.09 3.79
C PHE A 117 1.59 -2.72 3.31
N GLY A 118 0.44 -2.67 2.63
CA GLY A 118 -0.13 -1.42 2.15
C GLY A 118 0.54 -0.86 0.89
N VAL A 119 1.39 -1.64 0.22
CA VAL A 119 2.15 -1.17 -0.95
C VAL A 119 1.23 -1.02 -2.16
N THR A 120 1.31 0.15 -2.80
CA THR A 120 0.61 0.51 -4.06
C THR A 120 1.58 0.92 -5.17
N ALA A 121 2.86 1.11 -4.86
CA ALA A 121 3.92 1.36 -5.83
C ALA A 121 5.23 0.64 -5.49
N VAL A 122 5.98 0.26 -6.51
CA VAL A 122 7.32 -0.35 -6.38
C VAL A 122 8.32 0.40 -7.24
N ALA A 123 9.51 0.65 -6.68
CA ALA A 123 10.58 1.29 -7.42
C ALA A 123 11.46 0.25 -8.13
N GLY A 124 11.68 0.44 -9.43
CA GLY A 124 12.59 -0.34 -10.25
C GLY A 124 14.02 0.22 -10.25
N PRO A 125 14.84 -0.06 -11.28
CA PRO A 125 14.46 -0.64 -12.57
C PRO A 125 14.11 -2.14 -12.50
N PHE A 126 13.41 -2.65 -13.52
CA PHE A 126 13.12 -4.08 -13.68
C PHE A 126 13.73 -4.57 -15.00
N GLU A 127 14.81 -5.33 -14.88
CA GLU A 127 15.67 -5.77 -15.98
C GLU A 127 15.17 -7.05 -16.63
N ARG A 128 14.55 -7.95 -15.85
CA ARG A 128 13.98 -9.20 -16.38
C ARG A 128 12.63 -8.95 -17.03
N ALA A 129 12.42 -9.57 -18.20
CA ALA A 129 11.16 -9.46 -18.92
C ALA A 129 9.99 -10.04 -18.13
N SER A 130 10.21 -11.17 -17.45
CA SER A 130 9.23 -11.79 -16.56
C SER A 130 8.85 -10.92 -15.36
N VAL A 131 9.82 -10.19 -14.78
CA VAL A 131 9.58 -9.26 -13.66
C VAL A 131 8.81 -8.03 -14.13
N ARG A 132 9.21 -7.41 -15.25
CA ARG A 132 8.41 -6.33 -15.88
C ARG A 132 6.96 -6.75 -16.14
N THR A 133 6.78 -7.95 -16.67
CA THR A 133 5.44 -8.50 -16.92
C THR A 133 4.65 -8.69 -15.62
N ALA A 134 5.30 -9.19 -14.56
CA ALA A 134 4.67 -9.37 -13.26
C ALA A 134 4.23 -8.02 -12.65
N VAL A 135 5.10 -7.01 -12.68
CA VAL A 135 4.81 -5.66 -12.19
C VAL A 135 3.66 -5.03 -12.98
N ALA A 136 3.74 -5.05 -14.32
CA ALA A 136 2.70 -4.47 -15.18
C ALA A 136 1.30 -5.09 -14.97
N ARG A 137 1.23 -6.38 -14.62
CA ARG A 137 -0.05 -7.09 -14.39
C ARG A 137 -0.55 -7.03 -12.95
N SER A 138 0.27 -6.52 -12.02
CA SER A 138 -0.08 -6.45 -10.60
C SER A 138 -1.06 -5.32 -10.27
N GLY A 139 -1.10 -4.27 -11.09
CA GLY A 139 -1.82 -3.03 -10.81
C GLY A 139 -1.05 -2.05 -9.91
N LEU A 140 0.13 -2.42 -9.38
CA LEU A 140 1.04 -1.52 -8.67
C LEU A 140 1.67 -0.52 -9.64
N ALA A 141 1.88 0.72 -9.21
CA ALA A 141 2.64 1.69 -9.99
C ALA A 141 4.13 1.31 -10.01
N ALA A 142 4.73 1.32 -11.20
CA ALA A 142 6.17 1.16 -11.38
C ALA A 142 6.84 2.53 -11.40
N LEU A 143 7.73 2.78 -10.43
CA LEU A 143 8.43 4.05 -10.27
C LEU A 143 9.93 3.89 -10.59
N PRO A 144 10.62 4.97 -10.97
CA PRO A 144 12.08 4.96 -11.00
C PRO A 144 12.63 4.77 -9.58
N GLY A 145 13.79 4.11 -9.49
CA GLY A 145 14.49 3.84 -8.24
C GLY A 145 15.95 3.46 -8.49
N SER A 146 16.64 3.05 -7.43
CA SER A 146 18.04 2.64 -7.45
C SER A 146 18.17 1.13 -7.66
N VAL A 147 19.29 0.72 -8.26
CA VAL A 147 19.72 -0.69 -8.30
C VAL A 147 20.48 -1.01 -7.02
N GLY A 148 20.22 -2.18 -6.43
CA GLY A 148 21.02 -2.71 -5.31
C GLY A 148 20.70 -2.15 -3.93
N ASP A 149 19.78 -1.20 -3.79
CA ASP A 149 19.31 -0.77 -2.46
C ASP A 149 18.56 -1.91 -1.79
N GLU A 150 19.15 -2.47 -0.73
CA GLU A 150 18.57 -3.55 0.04
C GLU A 150 17.55 -3.03 1.06
N GLY A 151 16.45 -3.76 1.26
CA GLY A 151 15.49 -3.41 2.29
C GLY A 151 14.32 -4.39 2.41
N PRO A 152 13.46 -4.15 3.41
CA PRO A 152 12.39 -5.07 3.80
C PRO A 152 11.17 -5.02 2.87
N LEU A 153 10.32 -6.06 2.99
CA LEU A 153 8.98 -6.09 2.38
C LEU A 153 8.08 -4.96 2.91
N ASP A 154 8.20 -4.63 4.20
CA ASP A 154 7.48 -3.56 4.87
C ASP A 154 8.27 -2.25 4.82
N PRO A 155 7.87 -1.24 4.02
CA PRO A 155 8.55 0.04 3.99
C PRO A 155 8.55 0.75 5.34
N LEU A 156 7.51 0.57 6.16
CA LEU A 156 7.37 1.22 7.47
C LEU A 156 8.31 0.64 8.53
N ALA A 157 8.96 -0.49 8.27
CA ALA A 157 9.99 -1.03 9.14
C ALA A 157 11.26 -0.17 9.17
N VAL A 158 11.50 0.62 8.11
CA VAL A 158 12.73 1.42 7.93
C VAL A 158 12.49 2.87 7.51
N LEU A 159 11.26 3.22 7.11
CA LEU A 159 10.88 4.57 6.71
C LEU A 159 9.76 5.11 7.61
N PRO A 160 9.76 6.42 7.91
CA PRO A 160 8.57 7.07 8.45
C PRO A 160 7.43 7.06 7.42
N LEU A 161 6.19 7.16 7.91
CA LEU A 161 4.99 7.07 7.08
C LEU A 161 5.00 8.08 5.92
N GLY A 162 5.38 9.34 6.18
CA GLY A 162 5.45 10.37 5.15
C GLY A 162 6.42 10.05 4.01
N ALA A 163 7.56 9.44 4.33
CA ALA A 163 8.55 9.04 3.32
C ALA A 163 8.16 7.76 2.56
N ALA A 164 7.39 6.88 3.19
CA ALA A 164 6.87 5.66 2.59
C ALA A 164 5.61 5.91 1.74
N ALA A 165 4.85 6.99 1.97
CA ALA A 165 3.61 7.27 1.25
C ALA A 165 3.86 7.49 -0.26
N HIS A 166 3.02 6.87 -1.08
CA HIS A 166 2.99 7.07 -2.53
C HIS A 166 2.00 8.18 -2.88
N GLY A 167 2.43 9.42 -2.65
CA GLY A 167 1.64 10.62 -2.92
C GLY A 167 0.63 10.92 -1.82
N ARG A 168 -0.51 11.51 -2.22
CA ARG A 168 -1.56 11.99 -1.32
C ARG A 168 -2.95 11.64 -1.85
N LEU A 169 -3.92 11.56 -0.95
CA LEU A 169 -5.33 11.45 -1.29
C LEU A 169 -5.85 12.83 -1.72
N THR A 170 -6.44 12.90 -2.89
CA THR A 170 -7.05 14.12 -3.43
C THR A 170 -8.37 13.79 -4.08
N ASP A 171 -9.31 14.75 -4.08
CA ASP A 171 -10.51 14.64 -4.88
C ASP A 171 -10.12 14.51 -6.37
N ASP A 172 -10.83 13.63 -7.07
CA ASP A 172 -10.52 13.15 -8.43
C ASP A 172 -9.15 12.45 -8.58
N GLY A 173 -8.42 12.20 -7.48
CA GLY A 173 -7.21 11.39 -7.47
C GLY A 173 -7.49 9.90 -7.67
N PRO A 174 -6.45 9.08 -7.96
CA PRO A 174 -6.60 7.64 -8.00
C PRO A 174 -6.99 7.11 -6.61
N ALA A 175 -7.89 6.13 -6.57
CA ALA A 175 -8.26 5.45 -5.33
C ALA A 175 -7.24 4.36 -4.98
N ASP A 176 -6.00 4.78 -4.74
CA ASP A 176 -4.85 3.95 -4.34
C ASP A 176 -4.48 4.28 -2.89
N PHE A 177 -4.95 3.47 -1.95
CA PHE A 177 -4.81 3.75 -0.53
C PHE A 177 -4.65 2.48 0.30
N ALA A 178 -4.11 2.65 1.50
CA ALA A 178 -3.93 1.59 2.47
C ALA A 178 -4.59 1.96 3.80
N VAL A 179 -5.05 0.93 4.51
CA VAL A 179 -5.66 1.03 5.82
C VAL A 179 -4.80 0.26 6.81
N PHE A 180 -4.45 0.88 7.92
CA PHE A 180 -3.59 0.32 8.95
C PHE A 180 -4.28 0.35 10.31
N ALA A 181 -3.97 -0.61 11.18
CA ALA A 181 -4.39 -0.54 12.57
C ALA A 181 -3.74 0.70 13.23
N LEU A 182 -4.49 1.42 14.07
CA LEU A 182 -3.89 2.42 14.95
C LEU A 182 -3.32 1.72 16.18
N THR A 183 -2.13 2.13 16.63
CA THR A 183 -1.62 1.66 17.93
C THR A 183 -2.29 2.44 19.06
N ALA A 184 -2.48 1.80 20.21
CA ALA A 184 -3.18 2.40 21.35
C ALA A 184 -2.50 3.72 21.77
N GLY A 185 -3.29 4.78 21.93
CA GLY A 185 -2.80 6.13 22.28
C GLY A 185 -2.49 7.04 21.10
N GLN A 186 -2.47 6.53 19.86
CA GLN A 186 -2.29 7.35 18.64
C GLN A 186 -3.63 7.81 18.03
N GLY A 187 -4.55 8.25 18.89
CA GLY A 187 -5.80 8.87 18.44
C GLY A 187 -5.57 10.21 17.73
N ALA A 188 -6.65 10.82 17.24
CA ALA A 188 -6.67 12.11 16.52
C ALA A 188 -5.92 13.28 17.19
N ALA A 189 -5.47 13.14 18.43
CA ALA A 189 -4.64 14.10 19.15
C ALA A 189 -3.13 14.04 18.80
N ALA A 190 -2.67 13.05 18.02
CA ALA A 190 -1.30 13.02 17.53
C ALA A 190 -1.11 14.08 16.42
N ALA A 191 -0.50 15.20 16.79
CA ALA A 191 -0.14 16.28 15.90
C ALA A 191 0.83 15.79 14.80
N GLY A 192 0.41 15.87 13.55
CA GLY A 192 1.27 15.73 12.36
C GLY A 192 1.60 14.28 11.95
N GLY A 193 1.73 14.07 10.64
CA GLY A 193 1.98 12.76 10.02
C GLY A 193 3.27 12.05 10.46
N ASP A 194 4.25 12.79 10.98
CA ASP A 194 5.58 12.27 11.34
C ASP A 194 5.62 11.52 12.68
N ALA A 195 4.66 11.76 13.58
CA ALA A 195 4.55 11.09 14.88
C ALA A 195 3.72 9.80 14.83
N LEU A 196 2.98 9.59 13.74
CA LEU A 196 2.07 8.45 13.60
C LEU A 196 2.84 7.20 13.20
N ARG A 197 2.64 6.11 13.94
CA ARG A 197 3.26 4.80 13.66
C ARG A 197 2.17 3.79 13.37
N PRO A 198 1.82 3.59 12.09
CA PRO A 198 0.80 2.62 11.73
C PRO A 198 1.16 1.24 12.27
N GLY A 199 0.16 0.52 12.78
CA GLY A 199 0.26 -0.91 13.03
C GLY A 199 0.18 -1.70 11.72
N GLY A 200 -0.12 -3.00 11.83
CA GLY A 200 -0.23 -3.86 10.65
C GLY A 200 -1.29 -3.38 9.65
N CYS A 201 -1.00 -3.55 8.36
CA CYS A 201 -1.95 -3.26 7.29
C CYS A 201 -3.18 -4.15 7.41
N LEU A 202 -4.36 -3.54 7.33
CA LEU A 202 -5.68 -4.15 7.34
C LEU A 202 -6.24 -4.30 5.93
N ALA A 203 -5.93 -3.38 5.04
CA ALA A 203 -6.42 -3.39 3.67
C ALA A 203 -5.54 -2.58 2.71
N THR A 204 -5.49 -3.02 1.46
CA THR A 204 -4.87 -2.29 0.35
C THR A 204 -5.86 -2.19 -0.79
N VAL A 205 -6.00 -0.99 -1.33
CA VAL A 205 -6.92 -0.65 -2.42
C VAL A 205 -6.12 -0.12 -3.59
N LEU A 206 -6.38 -0.66 -4.78
CA LEU A 206 -5.80 -0.22 -6.05
C LEU A 206 -6.92 0.07 -7.04
N ALA A 207 -6.92 1.25 -7.65
CA ALA A 207 -7.97 1.75 -8.53
C ALA A 207 -9.37 1.48 -7.96
N GLY A 208 -9.55 1.74 -6.65
CA GLY A 208 -10.81 1.55 -5.94
C GLY A 208 -11.20 0.09 -5.66
N ARG A 209 -10.37 -0.89 -6.01
CA ARG A 209 -10.59 -2.32 -5.77
C ARG A 209 -9.82 -2.76 -4.53
N LEU A 210 -10.52 -3.42 -3.60
CA LEU A 210 -9.89 -4.03 -2.44
C LEU A 210 -9.08 -5.26 -2.87
N VAL A 211 -7.75 -5.11 -2.97
CA VAL A 211 -6.82 -6.15 -3.46
C VAL A 211 -6.18 -6.95 -2.33
N TYR A 212 -6.13 -6.38 -1.12
CA TYR A 212 -5.74 -7.09 0.09
C TYR A 212 -6.70 -6.74 1.23
N ARG A 213 -7.01 -7.75 2.05
CA ARG A 213 -7.72 -7.59 3.32
C ARG A 213 -7.17 -8.59 4.31
N ARG A 214 -6.70 -8.09 5.45
CA ARG A 214 -6.33 -8.92 6.59
C ARG A 214 -7.57 -9.62 7.15
N ARG A 215 -7.45 -10.92 7.39
CA ARG A 215 -8.51 -11.74 7.99
C ARG A 215 -8.58 -11.55 9.49
#